data_AF-A0A6A2X2S6-F1
#
_entry.id   AF-A0A6A2X2S6-F1
#
_cell.length_a   1.000
_cell.length_b   1.000
_cell.length_c   1.000
_cell.angle_alpha   90.00
_cell.angle_beta   90.00
_cell.angle_gamma   90.00
#
_symmetry.space_group_name_H-M   'P 1'
#
loop_
_entity.id
_entity.type
_entity.pdbx_description
1 polymer ?
#
loop_
_entity_poly.entity_id
_entity_poly.type
_entity_poly.pdbx_seq_one_letter_code
_entity_poly.pdbx_strand_id
1 'polypeptide(L)'
;MERIRACLIALALASLCCVAPVRSSASNHRYKAGDEVPLYANKVGPFHNPSETYRYFDFPFCSSAPVKEKKEALGEVLNGDRLVDAPYKIDFLSEKDAEIACKKKLTKEEIAKFRTAVSQDYYFQMYYDDLPIWGFFGKVDKEGQADPRNYKYYLFKHLVFEILYNKNRVIEINVQSDPNAIVDLTGDEPIDVDFMYTVKWKETDTPFEKRMEKYSMSSSLPHHLEIHWFSIINSCVTVLLLTGFLATILMRVLKNDFIKYAHDEESADEEETGWKYIHGDVFRFPKHKSLLAAALGSGTQLFTLTIFIFILALVGVFYPYNRGALFTALVVIYALTSGIAGYTASSFYCQLEGKNWDLDPLEKGLDISLCQAAAQSVTIKCTFKSVPLIITAIYASNDGVTRRQLWQHLRDLETYFGSLPWILGGDYNIILHSKENSDYELTGPILTPDMKDFQDVTHDLHLQDHFLWSFIQMEQQATTIFYFKEA
;
A
#
# COMPACT_ATOMS: atom_id res chain seq x y z
N MET A 1 -25.37 -20.25 21.32
CA MET A 1 -24.62 -19.61 22.42
C MET A 1 -23.10 -19.70 22.24
N GLU A 2 -22.54 -20.80 21.74
CA GLU A 2 -21.08 -20.97 21.59
C GLU A 2 -20.43 -20.02 20.58
N ARG A 3 -21.09 -19.73 19.45
CA ARG A 3 -20.58 -18.78 18.44
C ARG A 3 -20.48 -17.33 18.95
N ILE A 4 -21.39 -16.94 19.85
CA ILE A 4 -21.38 -15.61 20.50
C ILE A 4 -20.26 -15.55 21.54
N ARG A 5 -20.01 -16.64 22.26
CA ARG A 5 -18.86 -16.75 23.18
C ARG A 5 -17.52 -16.67 22.44
N ALA A 6 -17.39 -17.32 21.28
CA ALA A 6 -16.16 -17.25 20.48
C ALA A 6 -15.88 -15.82 19.97
N CYS A 7 -16.90 -15.08 19.51
CA CYS A 7 -16.76 -13.67 19.13
C CYS A 7 -16.39 -12.77 20.32
N LEU A 8 -17.01 -12.98 21.49
CA LEU A 8 -16.70 -12.19 22.70
C LEU A 8 -15.29 -12.48 23.24
N ILE A 9 -14.82 -13.72 23.12
CA ILE A 9 -13.45 -14.11 23.51
C ILE A 9 -12.42 -13.52 22.54
N ALA A 10 -12.70 -13.49 21.22
CA ALA A 10 -11.84 -12.84 20.24
C ALA A 10 -11.77 -11.31 20.44
N LEU A 11 -12.90 -10.66 20.76
CA LEU A 11 -12.96 -9.23 21.13
C LEU A 11 -12.22 -8.93 22.44
N ALA A 12 -12.30 -9.83 23.43
CA ALA A 12 -11.58 -9.68 24.69
C ALA A 12 -10.07 -9.93 24.56
N LEU A 13 -9.64 -10.85 23.69
CA LEU A 13 -8.22 -11.07 23.38
C LEU A 13 -7.63 -9.89 22.59
N ALA A 14 -8.41 -9.27 21.70
CA ALA A 14 -8.00 -8.06 21.00
C ALA A 14 -7.86 -6.85 21.94
N SER A 15 -8.67 -6.75 23.00
CA SER A 15 -8.56 -5.66 23.99
C SER A 15 -7.44 -5.88 25.02
N LEU A 16 -7.08 -7.14 25.33
CA LEU A 16 -6.03 -7.46 26.29
C LEU A 16 -4.61 -7.17 25.77
N CYS A 17 -4.41 -7.16 24.44
CA CYS A 17 -3.13 -6.78 23.83
C CYS A 17 -2.82 -5.27 23.92
N CYS A 18 -3.74 -4.44 24.41
CA CYS A 18 -3.57 -2.98 24.50
C CYS A 18 -3.06 -2.47 25.86
N VAL A 19 -2.76 -3.34 26.83
CA VAL A 19 -2.38 -2.91 28.20
C VAL A 19 -0.96 -3.36 28.54
N ALA A 20 0.04 -2.68 27.98
CA ALA A 20 1.44 -2.77 28.42
C ALA A 20 1.75 -1.63 29.43
N PRO A 21 2.65 -1.87 30.41
CA PRO A 21 2.92 -0.93 31.49
C PRO A 21 3.65 0.34 30.98
N VAL A 22 3.25 1.48 31.53
CA VAL A 22 3.70 2.82 31.16
C VAL A 22 5.16 3.04 31.56
N ARG A 23 6.06 3.12 30.57
CA ARG A 23 7.36 3.82 30.69
C ARG A 23 7.27 5.13 29.92
N SER A 24 7.87 6.19 30.47
CA SER A 24 8.00 7.47 29.73
C SER A 24 8.90 7.25 28.53
N SER A 25 8.37 7.44 27.32
CA SER A 25 9.03 7.21 26.05
C SER A 25 8.28 7.98 24.97
N ALA A 26 8.86 8.19 23.79
CA ALA A 26 8.22 8.76 22.60
C ALA A 26 6.81 8.17 22.31
N SER A 27 6.51 6.98 22.83
CA SER A 27 5.19 6.34 22.78
C SER A 27 4.08 7.02 23.60
N ASN A 28 4.38 7.88 24.58
CA ASN A 28 3.37 8.51 25.45
C ASN A 28 3.20 10.02 25.20
N HIS A 29 3.96 10.58 24.25
CA HIS A 29 4.01 12.00 23.89
C HIS A 29 4.14 12.93 25.11
N ARG A 30 4.94 12.54 26.11
CA ARG A 30 5.21 13.35 27.30
C ARG A 30 6.71 13.55 27.47
N TYR A 31 7.11 14.80 27.54
CA TYR A 31 8.50 15.23 27.54
C TYR A 31 8.81 16.12 28.75
N LYS A 32 10.02 16.01 29.28
CA LYS A 32 10.59 16.96 30.24
C LYS A 32 11.43 17.99 29.48
N ALA A 33 11.65 19.14 30.11
CA ALA A 33 12.52 20.17 29.52
C ALA A 33 13.91 19.60 29.24
N GLY A 34 14.39 19.77 28.02
CA GLY A 34 15.66 19.22 27.52
C GLY A 34 15.60 17.76 27.03
N ASP A 35 14.44 17.10 27.07
CA ASP A 35 14.30 15.77 26.45
C ASP A 35 14.34 15.88 24.92
N GLU A 36 15.00 14.93 24.28
CA GLU A 36 15.05 14.81 22.82
C GLU A 36 13.67 14.39 22.28
N VAL A 37 13.11 15.19 21.37
CA VAL A 37 11.84 14.90 20.71
C VAL A 37 12.13 14.41 19.29
N PRO A 38 11.55 13.27 18.86
CA PRO A 38 11.87 12.69 17.56
C PRO A 38 11.41 13.59 16.40
N LEU A 39 12.34 13.88 15.49
CA LEU A 39 12.11 14.59 14.23
C LEU A 39 12.58 13.70 13.05
N TYR A 40 11.64 13.30 12.21
CA TYR A 40 11.91 12.46 11.05
C TYR A 40 11.64 13.21 9.75
N ALA A 41 12.60 13.23 8.83
CA ALA A 41 12.33 13.60 7.44
C ALA A 41 11.70 12.43 6.70
N ASN A 42 10.73 12.72 5.82
CA ASN A 42 9.99 11.70 5.08
C ASN A 42 10.31 11.77 3.58
N LYS A 43 9.64 12.70 2.90
CA LYS A 43 9.64 12.78 1.44
C LYS A 43 9.63 14.20 0.94
N VAL A 44 9.96 14.34 -0.33
CA VAL A 44 9.93 15.60 -1.07
C VAL A 44 9.23 15.37 -2.41
N GLY A 45 8.57 16.38 -2.94
CA GLY A 45 7.90 16.27 -4.23
C GLY A 45 7.37 17.60 -4.74
N PRO A 46 7.01 17.66 -6.04
CA PRO A 46 6.38 18.83 -6.63
C PRO A 46 4.99 19.08 -6.03
N PHE A 47 4.68 20.32 -5.69
CA PHE A 47 3.37 20.68 -5.12
C PHE A 47 2.21 20.39 -6.08
N HIS A 48 2.44 20.55 -7.39
CA HIS A 48 1.42 20.34 -8.42
C HIS A 48 1.24 18.88 -8.85
N ASN A 49 2.10 17.96 -8.41
CA ASN A 49 2.00 16.53 -8.72
C ASN A 49 2.28 15.67 -7.46
N PRO A 50 1.32 15.59 -6.52
CA PRO A 50 1.53 14.93 -5.22
C PRO A 50 1.77 13.41 -5.30
N SER A 51 1.50 12.78 -6.45
CA SER A 51 1.78 11.35 -6.68
C SER A 51 3.27 11.06 -6.85
N GLU A 52 4.05 12.05 -7.26
CA GLU A 52 5.49 11.95 -7.46
C GLU A 52 6.21 12.31 -6.14
N THR A 53 6.92 11.35 -5.55
CA THR A 53 7.62 11.55 -4.27
C THR A 53 9.01 10.91 -4.28
N TYR A 54 9.97 11.63 -3.72
CA TYR A 54 11.38 11.24 -3.59
C TYR A 54 11.79 11.26 -2.11
N ARG A 55 12.91 10.62 -1.77
CA ARG A 55 13.42 10.66 -0.38
C ARG A 55 13.96 12.05 -0.08
N TYR A 56 13.85 12.50 1.17
CA TYR A 56 14.39 13.79 1.56
C TYR A 56 15.89 13.96 1.25
N PHE A 57 16.69 12.92 1.53
CA PHE A 57 18.13 12.92 1.28
C PHE A 57 18.54 12.55 -0.16
N ASP A 58 17.59 12.30 -1.08
CA ASP A 58 17.92 12.27 -2.51
C ASP A 58 18.33 13.67 -2.98
N PHE A 59 17.85 14.71 -2.28
CA PHE A 59 18.30 16.08 -2.48
C PHE A 59 19.51 16.38 -1.61
N PRO A 60 20.37 17.30 -2.06
CA PRO A 60 21.64 17.57 -1.40
C PRO A 60 21.47 18.45 -0.15
N PHE A 61 20.54 18.11 0.75
CA PHE A 61 20.42 18.69 2.08
C PHE A 61 21.49 18.16 3.05
N CYS A 62 21.49 18.72 4.27
CA CYS A 62 22.29 18.24 5.38
C CYS A 62 21.83 16.86 5.85
N SER A 63 22.74 15.90 5.98
CA SER A 63 22.48 14.62 6.66
C SER A 63 23.40 14.46 7.86
N SER A 64 22.89 13.88 8.94
CA SER A 64 23.70 13.41 10.06
C SER A 64 24.27 12.04 9.70
N ALA A 65 25.59 11.89 9.56
CA ALA A 65 26.18 10.58 9.30
C ALA A 65 26.48 9.88 10.64
N PRO A 66 26.00 8.63 10.88
CA PRO A 66 25.12 7.81 10.02
C PRO A 66 23.63 8.17 10.15
N VAL A 67 22.91 8.19 9.02
CA VAL A 67 21.46 8.41 8.99
C VAL A 67 20.78 7.17 9.56
N LYS A 68 20.10 7.33 10.71
CA LYS A 68 19.32 6.24 11.30
C LYS A 68 17.93 6.25 10.67
N GLU A 69 17.58 5.13 10.05
CA GLU A 69 16.23 4.89 9.56
C GLU A 69 15.33 4.48 10.72
N LYS A 70 14.12 5.03 10.78
CA LYS A 70 13.11 4.59 11.73
C LYS A 70 12.58 3.23 11.27
N LYS A 71 12.37 2.30 12.21
CA LYS A 71 11.60 1.08 11.91
C LYS A 71 10.14 1.46 11.71
N GLU A 72 9.64 1.27 10.49
CA GLU A 72 8.29 1.64 10.09
C GLU A 72 7.28 0.54 10.42
N ALA A 73 6.06 0.95 10.78
CA ALA A 73 4.93 0.05 10.89
C ALA A 73 4.43 -0.36 9.49
N LEU A 74 3.75 -1.50 9.38
CA LEU A 74 3.17 -1.99 8.11
C LEU A 74 2.34 -0.91 7.38
N GLY A 75 1.61 -0.08 8.12
CA GLY A 75 0.83 1.01 7.56
C GLY A 75 1.65 2.17 7.03
N GLU A 76 2.75 2.52 7.70
CA GLU A 76 3.70 3.55 7.24
C GLU A 76 4.34 3.08 5.91
N VAL A 77 4.72 1.80 5.83
CA VAL A 77 5.28 1.20 4.61
C VAL A 77 4.26 1.20 3.46
N LEU A 78 3.01 0.80 3.72
CA LEU A 78 1.94 0.81 2.71
C LEU A 78 1.58 2.23 2.23
N ASN A 79 1.76 3.23 3.09
CA ASN A 79 1.59 4.64 2.74
C ASN A 79 2.78 5.20 1.92
N GLY A 80 3.85 4.41 1.79
CA GLY A 80 5.09 4.81 1.11
C GLY A 80 5.91 5.83 1.91
N ASP A 81 5.74 5.87 3.23
CA ASP A 81 6.60 6.68 4.11
C ASP A 81 8.03 6.08 4.12
N ARG A 82 9.02 6.96 4.26
CA ARG A 82 10.46 6.65 4.28
C ARG A 82 11.15 7.51 5.34
N LEU A 83 10.95 7.16 6.59
CA LEU A 83 11.29 7.99 7.75
C LEU A 83 12.76 7.85 8.16
N VAL A 84 13.46 8.98 8.12
CA VAL A 84 14.88 9.09 8.45
C VAL A 84 15.12 10.22 9.45
N ASP A 85 16.07 10.05 10.37
CA ASP A 85 16.41 11.10 11.34
C ASP A 85 16.79 12.41 10.63
N ALA A 86 16.12 13.50 11.00
CA ALA A 86 16.42 14.83 10.47
C ALA A 86 17.68 15.44 11.14
N PRO A 87 18.41 16.33 10.46
CA PRO A 87 19.64 16.93 11.01
C PRO A 87 19.39 18.01 12.09
N TYR A 88 18.14 18.38 12.36
CA TYR A 88 17.78 19.44 13.30
C TYR A 88 17.53 18.86 14.70
N LYS A 89 18.32 19.30 15.70
CA LYS A 89 18.14 18.89 17.10
C LYS A 89 17.21 19.86 17.80
N ILE A 90 15.96 19.43 18.01
CA ILE A 90 14.89 20.24 18.59
C ILE A 90 14.42 19.59 19.90
N ASP A 91 15.13 19.92 20.98
CA ASP A 91 14.85 19.41 22.32
C ASP A 91 13.66 20.16 22.96
N PHE A 92 12.89 19.46 23.78
CA PHE A 92 11.66 20.01 24.37
C PHE A 92 11.96 21.23 25.25
N LEU A 93 11.28 22.35 25.00
CA LEU A 93 11.48 23.64 25.69
C LEU A 93 12.91 24.21 25.59
N SER A 94 13.69 23.80 24.59
CA SER A 94 14.98 24.42 24.28
C SER A 94 14.81 25.38 23.10
N GLU A 95 14.85 26.68 23.36
CA GLU A 95 14.90 27.70 22.31
C GLU A 95 16.29 27.79 21.70
N LYS A 96 16.33 28.03 20.38
CA LYS A 96 17.57 28.12 19.60
C LYS A 96 17.42 29.27 18.62
N ASP A 97 18.42 30.12 18.50
CA ASP A 97 18.40 31.22 17.55
C ASP A 97 19.54 31.08 16.53
N ALA A 98 19.16 30.92 15.26
CA ALA A 98 20.06 30.78 14.11
C ALA A 98 21.19 29.74 14.32
N GLU A 99 20.84 28.55 14.82
CA GLU A 99 21.80 27.46 14.97
C GLU A 99 22.14 26.86 13.61
N ILE A 100 23.43 26.58 13.36
CA ILE A 100 23.89 26.01 12.09
C ILE A 100 23.63 24.50 12.12
N ALA A 101 22.75 24.01 11.23
CA ALA A 101 22.49 22.59 11.06
C ALA A 101 23.66 21.91 10.33
N CYS A 102 24.09 22.48 9.21
CA CYS A 102 25.33 22.08 8.55
C CYS A 102 25.84 23.15 7.57
N LYS A 103 27.12 23.03 7.22
CA LYS A 103 27.74 23.80 6.13
C LYS A 103 27.94 22.88 4.94
N LYS A 104 27.46 23.29 3.76
CA LYS A 104 27.56 22.48 2.55
C LYS A 104 27.95 23.33 1.35
N LYS A 105 28.92 22.84 0.59
CA LYS A 105 29.29 23.41 -0.69
C LYS A 105 28.48 22.73 -1.80
N LEU A 106 27.61 23.48 -2.46
CA LEU A 106 26.79 22.97 -3.55
C LEU A 106 27.58 22.98 -4.85
N THR A 107 27.62 21.83 -5.52
CA THR A 107 28.19 21.66 -6.86
C THR A 107 27.24 22.15 -7.94
N LYS A 108 27.75 22.33 -9.17
CA LYS A 108 26.94 22.76 -10.32
C LYS A 108 25.72 21.84 -10.58
N GLU A 109 25.89 20.52 -10.44
CA GLU A 109 24.83 19.53 -10.64
C GLU A 109 23.76 19.63 -9.53
N GLU A 110 24.19 19.80 -8.28
CA GLU A 110 23.30 19.96 -7.14
C GLU A 110 22.50 21.29 -7.22
N ILE A 111 23.14 22.36 -7.69
CA ILE A 111 22.47 23.65 -7.94
C ILE A 111 21.42 23.50 -9.03
N ALA A 112 21.74 22.81 -10.13
CA ALA A 112 20.76 22.54 -11.19
C ALA A 112 19.57 21.73 -10.66
N LYS A 113 19.83 20.71 -9.81
CA LYS A 113 18.79 19.91 -9.17
C LYS A 113 17.87 20.75 -8.28
N PHE A 114 18.44 21.62 -7.44
CA PHE A 114 17.65 22.54 -6.61
C PHE A 114 16.89 23.57 -7.45
N ARG A 115 17.50 24.10 -8.52
CA ARG A 115 16.86 25.06 -9.43
C ARG A 115 15.60 24.47 -10.07
N THR A 116 15.69 23.22 -10.56
CA THR A 116 14.54 22.48 -11.11
C THR A 116 13.48 22.22 -10.06
N ALA A 117 13.87 21.86 -8.83
CA ALA A 117 12.92 21.64 -7.75
C ALA A 117 12.20 22.95 -7.33
N VAL A 118 12.92 24.07 -7.25
CA VAL A 118 12.35 25.39 -6.95
C VAL A 118 11.42 25.86 -8.08
N SER A 119 11.76 25.58 -9.35
CA SER A 119 10.88 25.96 -10.48
C SER A 119 9.56 25.20 -10.51
N GLN A 120 9.50 24.02 -9.90
CA GLN A 120 8.33 23.15 -9.77
C GLN A 120 7.65 23.24 -8.39
N ASP A 121 8.00 24.26 -7.58
CA ASP A 121 7.46 24.49 -6.24
C ASP A 121 7.54 23.24 -5.34
N TYR A 122 8.72 22.62 -5.29
CA TYR A 122 8.94 21.44 -4.44
C TYR A 122 8.75 21.75 -2.96
N TYR A 123 8.06 20.83 -2.28
CA TYR A 123 7.91 20.83 -0.84
C TYR A 123 8.69 19.67 -0.21
N PHE A 124 9.09 19.83 1.04
CA PHE A 124 9.50 18.74 1.90
C PHE A 124 8.42 18.43 2.93
N GLN A 125 8.36 17.18 3.35
CA GLN A 125 7.55 16.72 4.46
C GLN A 125 8.45 16.11 5.54
N MET A 126 8.24 16.52 6.78
CA MET A 126 8.85 15.92 7.96
C MET A 126 7.78 15.67 9.02
N TYR A 127 8.15 14.99 10.10
CA TYR A 127 7.30 14.75 11.24
C TYR A 127 8.03 15.03 12.55
N TYR A 128 7.44 15.86 13.40
CA TYR A 128 7.93 16.15 14.74
C TYR A 128 6.88 15.70 15.76
N ASP A 129 7.23 14.80 16.70
CA ASP A 129 6.26 14.21 17.64
C ASP A 129 4.99 13.65 16.95
N ASP A 130 5.18 13.03 15.78
CA ASP A 130 4.12 12.54 14.88
C ASP A 130 3.23 13.60 14.21
N LEU A 131 3.50 14.89 14.44
CA LEU A 131 2.84 15.99 13.74
C LEU A 131 3.54 16.26 12.41
N PRO A 132 2.81 16.28 11.29
CA PRO A 132 3.39 16.54 9.99
C PRO A 132 3.74 18.03 9.83
N ILE A 133 4.85 18.29 9.18
CA ILE A 133 5.24 19.63 8.76
C ILE A 133 5.58 19.62 7.28
N TRP A 134 5.22 20.70 6.59
CA TRP A 134 5.55 20.93 5.20
C TRP A 134 6.21 22.28 5.04
N GLY A 135 7.21 22.36 4.18
CA GLY A 135 7.85 23.61 3.80
C GLY A 135 8.33 23.56 2.36
N PHE A 136 8.47 24.72 1.74
CA PHE A 136 9.00 24.84 0.38
C PHE A 136 10.51 24.97 0.38
N PHE A 137 11.15 24.50 -0.69
CA PHE A 137 12.60 24.62 -0.84
C PHE A 137 13.02 26.06 -1.10
N GLY A 138 12.20 26.82 -1.80
CA GLY A 138 12.58 28.12 -2.33
C GLY A 138 11.40 28.89 -2.89
N LYS A 139 11.72 29.99 -3.55
CA LYS A 139 10.76 30.81 -4.30
C LYS A 139 11.35 31.20 -5.65
N VAL A 140 10.48 31.33 -6.64
CA VAL A 140 10.83 31.93 -7.93
C VAL A 140 10.40 33.39 -7.91
N ASP A 141 11.34 34.30 -8.17
CA ASP A 141 11.01 35.70 -8.36
C ASP A 141 10.69 35.97 -9.83
N LYS A 142 9.48 36.48 -10.05
CA LYS A 142 8.88 36.75 -11.36
C LYS A 142 8.67 38.26 -11.58
N GLU A 143 9.12 39.12 -10.66
CA GLU A 143 8.80 40.55 -10.73
C GLU A 143 9.35 41.21 -12.01
N GLY A 144 8.42 41.66 -12.87
CA GLY A 144 8.68 42.58 -13.98
C GLY A 144 9.19 41.97 -15.28
N GLN A 145 9.29 40.65 -15.41
CA GLN A 145 9.88 40.01 -16.60
C GLN A 145 8.90 39.02 -17.25
N ALA A 146 8.46 39.34 -18.47
CA ALA A 146 7.58 38.51 -19.28
C ALA A 146 8.29 37.26 -19.87
N ASP A 147 9.62 37.26 -19.88
CA ASP A 147 10.43 36.16 -20.43
C ASP A 147 10.89 35.18 -19.33
N PRO A 148 10.63 33.86 -19.48
CA PRO A 148 11.03 32.83 -18.51
C PRO A 148 12.53 32.68 -18.28
N ARG A 149 13.37 33.26 -19.14
CA ARG A 149 14.83 33.16 -19.07
C ARG A 149 15.45 34.06 -18.00
N ASN A 150 14.75 35.09 -17.56
CA ASN A 150 15.28 36.04 -16.60
C ASN A 150 14.80 35.76 -15.15
N TYR A 151 13.99 34.73 -14.96
CA TYR A 151 13.54 34.31 -13.63
C TYR A 151 14.71 34.01 -12.71
N LYS A 152 14.64 34.55 -11.50
CA LYS A 152 15.61 34.27 -10.45
C LYS A 152 15.08 33.19 -9.52
N TYR A 153 15.96 32.24 -9.21
CA TYR A 153 15.63 31.09 -8.38
C TYR A 153 16.31 31.26 -7.03
N TYR A 154 15.51 31.28 -5.96
CA TYR A 154 16.01 31.47 -4.61
C TYR A 154 15.77 30.24 -3.76
N LEU A 155 16.81 29.74 -3.09
CA LEU A 155 16.75 28.66 -2.11
C LEU A 155 16.65 29.23 -0.69
N PHE A 156 15.78 28.67 0.14
CA PHE A 156 15.74 29.02 1.57
C PHE A 156 16.82 28.25 2.33
N LYS A 157 17.65 28.97 3.09
CA LYS A 157 18.69 28.37 3.93
C LYS A 157 18.36 28.35 5.42
N HIS A 158 17.31 29.05 5.85
CA HIS A 158 16.94 29.17 7.27
C HIS A 158 15.49 28.74 7.50
N LEU A 159 15.31 27.70 8.31
CA LEU A 159 14.00 27.23 8.77
C LEU A 159 13.71 27.72 10.20
N VAL A 160 12.53 28.31 10.41
CA VAL A 160 12.04 28.75 11.71
C VAL A 160 10.94 27.79 12.15
N PHE A 161 11.22 27.02 13.20
CA PHE A 161 10.28 26.12 13.84
C PHE A 161 9.59 26.86 14.98
N GLU A 162 8.27 27.00 14.88
CA GLU A 162 7.41 27.55 15.93
C GLU A 162 6.59 26.41 16.52
N ILE A 163 6.83 26.10 17.79
CA ILE A 163 6.25 24.92 18.45
C ILE A 163 5.36 25.39 19.59
N LEU A 164 4.09 24.96 19.54
CA LEU A 164 3.15 25.16 20.62
C LEU A 164 3.13 23.95 21.55
N TYR A 165 3.20 24.21 22.86
CA TYR A 165 3.17 23.18 23.88
C TYR A 165 2.13 23.47 24.95
N ASN A 166 1.60 22.41 25.55
CA ASN A 166 0.72 22.48 26.70
C ASN A 166 1.27 21.54 27.78
N LYS A 167 1.73 22.10 28.90
CA LYS A 167 2.40 21.39 29.99
C LYS A 167 3.61 20.60 29.48
N ASN A 168 3.49 19.27 29.42
CA ASN A 168 4.56 18.35 29.03
C ASN A 168 4.35 17.70 27.66
N ARG A 169 3.53 18.31 26.80
CA ARG A 169 3.17 17.74 25.49
C ARG A 169 3.30 18.76 24.38
N VAL A 170 3.75 18.29 23.22
CA VAL A 170 3.74 19.07 21.98
C VAL A 170 2.33 19.02 21.38
N ILE A 171 1.80 20.19 21.03
CA ILE A 171 0.45 20.36 20.52
C ILE A 171 0.49 20.72 19.03
N GLU A 172 1.34 21.66 18.65
CA GLU A 172 1.39 22.14 17.28
C GLU A 172 2.84 22.43 16.90
N ILE A 173 3.16 22.22 15.64
CA ILE A 173 4.40 22.69 15.05
C ILE A 173 4.09 23.39 13.72
N ASN A 174 4.73 24.53 13.52
CA ASN A 174 4.72 25.26 12.28
C ASN A 174 6.17 25.46 11.82
N VAL A 175 6.40 25.34 10.52
CA VAL A 175 7.70 25.61 9.91
C VAL A 175 7.54 26.75 8.92
N GLN A 176 8.36 27.79 9.09
CA GLN A 176 8.39 28.93 8.21
C GLN A 176 9.81 29.10 7.67
N SER A 177 9.96 29.34 6.38
CA SER A 177 11.26 29.70 5.81
C SER A 177 11.49 31.20 5.96
N ASP A 178 12.66 31.63 6.44
CA ASP A 178 12.96 33.06 6.56
C ASP A 178 13.11 33.69 5.15
N PRO A 179 12.26 34.67 4.79
CA PRO A 179 12.32 35.30 3.47
C PRO A 179 13.59 36.12 3.23
N ASN A 180 14.33 36.49 4.28
CA ASN A 180 15.58 37.25 4.19
C ASN A 180 16.80 36.34 4.03
N ALA A 181 16.71 35.09 4.48
CA ALA A 181 17.78 34.11 4.42
C ALA A 181 17.66 33.25 3.15
N ILE A 182 17.92 33.88 2.00
CA ILE A 182 17.87 33.24 0.68
C ILE A 182 19.25 33.11 0.04
N VAL A 183 19.40 32.13 -0.86
CA VAL A 183 20.58 31.91 -1.70
C VAL A 183 20.14 31.95 -3.16
N ASP A 184 20.83 32.75 -3.98
CA ASP A 184 20.55 32.84 -5.42
C ASP A 184 21.15 31.63 -6.15
N LEU A 185 20.29 30.85 -6.80
CA LEU A 185 20.66 29.66 -7.58
C LEU A 185 20.69 29.92 -9.09
N THR A 186 20.60 31.18 -9.54
CA THR A 186 20.53 31.51 -10.97
C THR A 186 21.85 31.25 -11.69
N GLY A 187 22.98 31.40 -10.99
CA GLY A 187 24.32 31.07 -11.50
C GLY A 187 24.67 29.58 -11.40
N ASP A 188 25.64 29.14 -12.19
CA ASP A 188 26.16 27.76 -12.20
C ASP A 188 27.45 27.60 -11.36
N GLU A 189 27.88 28.65 -10.67
CA GLU A 189 29.07 28.63 -9.85
C GLU A 189 28.83 27.86 -8.55
N PRO A 190 29.84 27.13 -8.01
CA PRO A 190 29.69 26.45 -6.72
C PRO A 190 29.43 27.46 -5.58
N ILE A 191 28.40 27.22 -4.78
CA ILE A 191 27.99 28.13 -3.69
C ILE A 191 28.15 27.42 -2.34
N ASP A 192 28.79 28.08 -1.38
CA ASP A 192 28.84 27.64 0.00
C ASP A 192 27.55 28.08 0.73
N VAL A 193 26.78 27.12 1.22
CA VAL A 193 25.50 27.34 1.91
C VAL A 193 25.58 26.84 3.34
N ASP A 194 25.35 27.76 4.28
CA ASP A 194 25.19 27.47 5.70
C ASP A 194 23.67 27.31 5.98
N PHE A 195 23.23 26.07 6.16
CA PHE A 195 21.85 25.77 6.53
C PHE A 195 21.65 26.01 8.02
N MET A 196 20.67 26.83 8.37
CA MET A 196 20.42 27.29 9.73
C MET A 196 18.98 27.01 10.15
N TYR A 197 18.75 26.98 11.46
CA TYR A 197 17.41 26.86 12.01
C TYR A 197 17.25 27.66 13.31
N THR A 198 16.02 28.13 13.53
CA THR A 198 15.59 28.78 14.77
C THR A 198 14.44 27.98 15.35
N VAL A 199 14.41 27.81 16.67
CA VAL A 199 13.36 27.11 17.41
C VAL A 199 12.75 28.08 18.41
N LYS A 200 11.44 28.32 18.29
CA LYS A 200 10.64 29.15 19.18
C LYS A 200 9.58 28.30 19.85
N TRP A 201 9.46 28.41 21.17
CA TRP A 201 8.44 27.72 21.95
C TRP A 201 7.38 28.71 22.42
N LYS A 202 6.10 28.32 22.36
CA LYS A 202 5.00 29.13 22.87
C LYS A 202 3.97 28.25 23.58
N GLU A 203 3.54 28.69 24.75
CA GLU A 203 2.54 27.97 25.53
C GLU A 203 1.14 28.13 24.92
N THR A 204 0.33 27.07 24.97
CA THR A 204 -1.06 27.05 24.50
C THR A 204 -1.97 26.29 25.48
N ASP A 205 -3.22 26.73 25.57
CA ASP A 205 -4.27 26.08 26.36
C ASP A 205 -4.96 24.92 25.63
N THR A 206 -4.63 24.69 24.35
CA THR A 206 -5.26 23.64 23.53
C THR A 206 -4.97 22.25 24.11
N PRO A 207 -6.01 21.43 24.38
CA PRO A 207 -5.82 20.09 24.91
C PRO A 207 -5.21 19.15 23.87
N PHE A 208 -4.46 18.15 24.33
CA PHE A 208 -3.73 17.21 23.46
C PHE A 208 -4.65 16.44 22.51
N GLU A 209 -5.87 16.15 22.92
CA GLU A 209 -6.87 15.41 22.13
C GLU A 209 -7.27 16.18 20.86
N LYS A 210 -7.21 17.52 20.90
CA LYS A 210 -7.54 18.40 19.78
C LYS A 210 -6.34 18.81 18.94
N ARG A 211 -5.14 18.35 19.30
CA ARG A 211 -3.88 18.80 18.70
C ARG A 211 -3.86 18.68 17.18
N MET A 212 -4.62 17.72 16.64
CA MET A 212 -4.60 17.47 15.21
C MET A 212 -5.75 18.09 14.41
N GLU A 213 -6.72 18.74 15.06
CA GLU A 213 -7.81 19.45 14.37
C GLU A 213 -7.27 20.42 13.29
N LYS A 214 -6.19 21.17 13.59
CA LYS A 214 -5.50 22.04 12.62
C LYS A 214 -5.12 21.32 11.33
N TYR A 215 -4.49 20.16 11.45
CA TYR A 215 -3.99 19.45 10.28
C TYR A 215 -5.13 18.83 9.49
N SER A 216 -6.19 18.33 10.16
CA SER A 216 -7.38 17.82 9.46
C SER A 216 -8.05 18.89 8.57
N MET A 217 -8.07 20.14 9.02
CA MET A 217 -8.57 21.29 8.26
C MET A 217 -7.61 21.75 7.15
N SER A 218 -6.32 21.44 7.27
CA SER A 218 -5.28 21.85 6.31
C SER A 218 -5.06 20.82 5.19
N SER A 219 -5.21 19.51 5.48
CA SER A 219 -5.27 18.45 4.45
C SER A 219 -6.45 18.61 3.49
N SER A 220 -7.52 19.24 3.97
CA SER A 220 -8.69 19.62 3.19
C SER A 220 -8.44 20.95 2.48
N LEU A 221 -7.53 20.96 1.50
CA LEU A 221 -7.23 22.13 0.67
C LEU A 221 -8.55 22.68 0.06
N PRO A 222 -8.90 23.96 0.31
CA PRO A 222 -10.25 24.49 0.03
C PRO A 222 -10.66 24.45 -1.45
N HIS A 223 -9.69 24.48 -2.38
CA HIS A 223 -9.99 24.38 -3.83
C HIS A 223 -10.42 22.98 -4.28
N HIS A 224 -10.01 21.91 -3.61
CA HIS A 224 -10.34 20.55 -4.04
C HIS A 224 -11.68 20.09 -3.44
N LEU A 225 -12.05 20.53 -2.22
CA LEU A 225 -13.33 20.15 -1.62
C LEU A 225 -14.53 20.62 -2.44
N GLU A 226 -14.51 21.85 -2.95
CA GLU A 226 -15.63 22.38 -3.75
C GLU A 226 -15.96 21.50 -4.96
N ILE A 227 -14.93 20.90 -5.57
CA ILE A 227 -15.08 20.03 -6.73
C ILE A 227 -15.54 18.62 -6.31
N HIS A 228 -15.09 18.10 -5.17
CA HIS A 228 -15.46 16.76 -4.69
C HIS A 228 -16.90 16.64 -4.23
N TRP A 229 -17.41 17.56 -3.41
CA TRP A 229 -18.80 17.45 -2.93
C TRP A 229 -19.80 17.64 -4.07
N PHE A 230 -19.47 18.50 -5.05
CA PHE A 230 -20.25 18.66 -6.26
C PHE A 230 -20.31 17.37 -7.09
N SER A 231 -19.18 16.68 -7.27
CA SER A 231 -19.11 15.38 -7.96
C SER A 231 -19.93 14.30 -7.24
N ILE A 232 -19.86 14.25 -5.91
CA ILE A 232 -20.62 13.29 -5.08
C ILE A 232 -22.12 13.51 -5.22
N ILE A 233 -22.58 14.77 -5.14
CA ILE A 233 -24.01 15.09 -5.33
C ILE A 233 -24.45 14.72 -6.74
N ASN A 234 -23.66 15.09 -7.75
CA ASN A 234 -24.00 14.80 -9.14
C ASN A 234 -24.09 13.27 -9.39
N SER A 235 -23.17 12.49 -8.83
CA SER A 235 -23.20 11.02 -8.90
C SER A 235 -24.43 10.45 -8.20
N CYS A 236 -24.74 10.92 -6.98
CA CYS A 236 -25.90 10.47 -6.21
C CYS A 236 -27.22 10.78 -6.93
N VAL A 237 -27.38 12.00 -7.44
CA VAL A 237 -28.56 12.41 -8.23
C VAL A 237 -28.69 11.55 -9.49
N THR A 238 -27.59 11.29 -10.20
CA THR A 238 -27.58 10.45 -11.40
C THR A 238 -28.04 9.02 -11.09
N VAL A 239 -27.53 8.42 -10.01
CA VAL A 239 -27.93 7.07 -9.58
C VAL A 239 -29.42 7.02 -9.20
N LEU A 240 -29.92 8.01 -8.46
CA LEU A 240 -31.34 8.10 -8.09
C LEU A 240 -32.25 8.27 -9.30
N LEU A 241 -31.86 9.11 -10.27
CA LEU A 241 -32.63 9.29 -11.50
C LEU A 241 -32.62 8.02 -12.37
N LEU A 242 -31.47 7.34 -12.52
CA LEU A 242 -31.37 6.11 -13.29
C LEU A 242 -32.16 4.96 -12.65
N THR A 243 -32.08 4.79 -11.33
CA THR A 243 -32.89 3.80 -10.61
C THR A 243 -34.38 4.11 -10.67
N GLY A 244 -34.78 5.37 -10.53
CA GLY A 244 -36.17 5.79 -10.72
C GLY A 244 -36.68 5.54 -12.14
N PHE A 245 -35.88 5.87 -13.16
CA PHE A 245 -36.21 5.60 -14.56
C PHE A 245 -36.36 4.09 -14.83
N LEU A 246 -35.41 3.28 -14.35
CA LEU A 246 -35.49 1.82 -14.45
C LEU A 246 -36.74 1.28 -13.75
N ALA A 247 -37.03 1.76 -12.53
CA ALA A 247 -38.21 1.37 -11.77
C ALA A 247 -39.51 1.75 -12.49
N THR A 248 -39.59 2.93 -13.10
CA THR A 248 -40.80 3.33 -13.88
C THR A 248 -41.00 2.49 -15.13
N ILE A 249 -39.92 2.16 -15.87
CA ILE A 249 -40.01 1.23 -17.01
C ILE A 249 -40.49 -0.14 -16.52
N LEU A 250 -39.85 -0.68 -15.47
CA LEU A 250 -40.20 -1.97 -14.91
C LEU A 250 -41.65 -2.02 -14.44
N MET A 251 -42.10 -1.00 -13.70
CA MET A 251 -43.49 -0.88 -13.24
C MET A 251 -44.48 -0.71 -14.38
N ARG A 252 -44.11 0.00 -15.46
CA ARG A 252 -44.95 0.15 -16.65
C ARG A 252 -45.10 -1.17 -17.40
N VAL A 253 -44.02 -1.93 -17.55
CA VAL A 253 -44.04 -3.27 -18.15
C VAL A 253 -44.86 -4.21 -17.28
N LEU A 254 -44.58 -4.28 -15.98
CA LEU A 254 -45.35 -5.10 -15.03
C LEU A 254 -46.84 -4.76 -15.04
N LYS A 255 -47.21 -3.47 -15.01
CA LYS A 255 -48.62 -3.06 -15.04
C LYS A 255 -49.30 -3.46 -16.36
N ASN A 256 -48.60 -3.28 -17.48
CA ASN A 256 -49.13 -3.66 -18.78
C ASN A 256 -49.31 -5.19 -18.88
N ASP A 257 -48.35 -5.94 -18.34
CA ASP A 257 -48.40 -7.39 -18.26
C ASP A 257 -49.56 -7.84 -17.35
N PHE A 258 -49.71 -7.28 -16.15
CA PHE A 258 -50.84 -7.60 -15.24
C PHE A 258 -52.21 -7.31 -15.87
N ILE A 259 -52.38 -6.19 -16.58
CA ILE A 259 -53.65 -5.84 -17.23
C ILE A 259 -53.97 -6.84 -18.34
N LYS A 260 -52.95 -7.24 -19.12
CA LYS A 260 -53.11 -8.27 -20.15
C LYS A 260 -53.56 -9.60 -19.54
N TYR A 261 -52.92 -10.05 -18.46
CA TYR A 261 -53.28 -11.29 -17.77
C TYR A 261 -54.67 -11.25 -17.10
N ALA A 262 -55.11 -10.10 -16.58
CA ALA A 262 -56.44 -9.95 -15.99
C ALA A 262 -57.58 -10.05 -17.02
N HIS A 263 -57.30 -9.79 -18.29
CA HIS A 263 -58.25 -9.98 -19.39
C HIS A 263 -58.20 -11.39 -19.99
N ASP A 264 -57.04 -12.05 -19.98
CA ASP A 264 -56.87 -13.41 -20.52
C ASP A 264 -57.47 -14.52 -19.61
N GLU A 265 -57.83 -14.24 -18.34
CA GLU A 265 -58.53 -15.21 -17.46
C GLU A 265 -60.01 -15.45 -17.83
N GLU A 266 -60.64 -14.59 -18.65
CA GLU A 266 -62.05 -14.74 -19.06
C GLU A 266 -62.24 -15.57 -20.34
N SER A 267 -61.17 -15.89 -21.07
CA SER A 267 -61.18 -16.77 -22.26
C SER A 267 -60.56 -18.12 -21.92
N ALA A 268 -61.40 -19.13 -21.66
CA ALA A 268 -61.01 -20.46 -21.19
C ALA A 268 -60.23 -21.33 -22.20
N ASP A 269 -59.80 -20.79 -23.33
CA ASP A 269 -59.03 -21.49 -24.36
C ASP A 269 -57.92 -20.56 -24.87
N GLU A 270 -56.73 -20.58 -24.27
CA GLU A 270 -55.47 -20.22 -24.95
C GLU A 270 -54.22 -20.53 -24.09
N GLU A 271 -53.13 -20.86 -24.78
CA GLU A 271 -51.89 -21.49 -24.34
C GLU A 271 -51.28 -20.96 -23.02
N GLU A 272 -50.81 -21.88 -22.17
CA GLU A 272 -50.06 -21.55 -20.95
C GLU A 272 -48.95 -20.53 -21.26
N THR A 273 -49.07 -19.30 -20.76
CA THR A 273 -48.17 -18.20 -21.13
C THR A 273 -46.80 -18.34 -20.48
N GLY A 274 -45.75 -17.95 -21.22
CA GLY A 274 -44.31 -18.12 -20.96
C GLY A 274 -43.79 -18.06 -19.52
N TRP A 275 -44.34 -17.23 -18.63
CA TRP A 275 -43.89 -17.17 -17.23
C TRP A 275 -44.26 -18.43 -16.43
N LYS A 276 -45.36 -19.11 -16.77
CA LYS A 276 -45.72 -20.40 -16.19
C LYS A 276 -44.72 -21.49 -16.59
N TYR A 277 -44.19 -21.45 -17.82
CA TYR A 277 -43.07 -22.30 -18.23
C TYR A 277 -41.77 -21.91 -17.51
N ILE A 278 -41.54 -20.62 -17.26
CA ILE A 278 -40.35 -20.12 -16.57
C ILE A 278 -40.38 -20.38 -15.07
N HIS A 279 -41.55 -20.50 -14.41
CA HIS A 279 -41.64 -20.78 -12.97
C HIS A 279 -40.92 -22.09 -12.59
N GLY A 280 -40.84 -23.06 -13.51
CA GLY A 280 -40.02 -24.27 -13.35
C GLY A 280 -38.51 -24.05 -13.61
N ASP A 281 -38.16 -23.13 -14.51
CA ASP A 281 -36.78 -22.76 -14.87
C ASP A 281 -36.13 -21.76 -13.89
N VAL A 282 -36.90 -21.04 -13.05
CA VAL A 282 -36.37 -20.16 -11.99
C VAL A 282 -35.51 -20.93 -10.99
N PHE A 283 -35.75 -22.24 -10.83
CA PHE A 283 -34.96 -23.12 -9.96
C PHE A 283 -33.80 -23.82 -10.68
N ARG A 284 -33.52 -23.46 -11.94
CA ARG A 284 -32.46 -24.11 -12.71
C ARG A 284 -31.09 -23.64 -12.23
N PHE A 285 -30.30 -24.58 -11.73
CA PHE A 285 -28.98 -24.24 -11.22
C PHE A 285 -28.04 -23.75 -12.32
N PRO A 286 -27.19 -22.75 -12.04
CA PRO A 286 -26.22 -22.25 -13.01
C PRO A 286 -25.18 -23.31 -13.37
N LYS A 287 -24.69 -23.30 -14.62
CA LYS A 287 -23.66 -24.25 -15.10
C LYS A 287 -22.37 -24.18 -14.27
N HIS A 288 -22.02 -22.99 -13.77
CA HIS A 288 -20.81 -22.75 -12.98
C HIS A 288 -21.14 -22.31 -11.54
N LYS A 289 -21.73 -23.23 -10.75
CA LYS A 289 -22.15 -22.99 -9.37
C LYS A 289 -21.01 -22.51 -8.45
N SER A 290 -19.80 -23.05 -8.64
CA SER A 290 -18.62 -22.71 -7.83
C SER A 290 -18.13 -21.28 -8.08
N LEU A 291 -18.09 -20.84 -9.34
CA LEU A 291 -17.64 -19.48 -9.69
C LEU A 291 -18.63 -18.43 -9.15
N LEU A 292 -19.93 -18.69 -9.29
CA LEU A 292 -20.96 -17.79 -8.77
C LEU A 292 -20.91 -17.71 -7.24
N ALA A 293 -20.74 -18.84 -6.56
CA ALA A 293 -20.59 -18.90 -5.11
C ALA A 293 -19.32 -18.16 -4.64
N ALA A 294 -18.20 -18.32 -5.33
CA ALA A 294 -16.96 -17.61 -5.03
C ALA A 294 -17.12 -16.09 -5.24
N ALA A 295 -17.73 -15.66 -6.35
CA ALA A 295 -18.00 -14.25 -6.62
C ALA A 295 -18.91 -13.62 -5.55
N LEU A 296 -19.97 -14.33 -5.16
CA LEU A 296 -20.89 -13.88 -4.10
C LEU A 296 -20.19 -13.82 -2.73
N GLY A 297 -19.33 -14.80 -2.42
CA GLY A 297 -18.52 -14.82 -1.22
C GLY A 297 -17.59 -13.61 -1.13
N SER A 298 -16.80 -13.38 -2.18
CA SER A 298 -15.90 -12.22 -2.28
C SER A 298 -16.66 -10.89 -2.23
N GLY A 299 -17.80 -10.78 -2.92
CA GLY A 299 -18.65 -9.59 -2.88
C GLY A 299 -19.18 -9.31 -1.47
N THR A 300 -19.63 -10.35 -0.77
CA THR A 300 -20.11 -10.21 0.61
C THR A 300 -18.99 -9.85 1.59
N GLN A 301 -17.77 -10.35 1.37
CA GLN A 301 -16.59 -9.96 2.14
C GLN A 301 -16.27 -8.48 1.98
N LEU A 302 -16.18 -7.99 0.73
CA LEU A 302 -15.88 -6.58 0.45
C LEU A 302 -16.95 -5.64 1.02
N PHE A 303 -18.23 -6.02 0.89
CA PHE A 303 -19.33 -5.28 1.48
C PHE A 303 -19.23 -5.20 3.01
N THR A 304 -18.96 -6.33 3.66
CA THR A 304 -18.81 -6.40 5.13
C THR A 304 -17.60 -5.59 5.60
N LEU A 305 -16.47 -5.69 4.90
CA LEU A 305 -15.27 -4.89 5.17
C LEU A 305 -15.56 -3.40 5.08
N THR A 306 -16.31 -2.97 4.05
CA THR A 306 -16.64 -1.56 3.83
C THR A 306 -17.50 -1.02 4.98
N ILE A 307 -18.54 -1.76 5.40
CA ILE A 307 -19.37 -1.40 6.55
C ILE A 307 -18.55 -1.32 7.82
N PHE A 308 -17.67 -2.30 8.07
CA PHE A 308 -16.89 -2.33 9.30
C PHE A 308 -15.88 -1.18 9.37
N ILE A 309 -15.20 -0.86 8.27
CA ILE A 309 -14.32 0.31 8.19
C ILE A 309 -15.11 1.60 8.40
N PHE A 310 -16.30 1.72 7.82
CA PHE A 310 -17.16 2.89 8.01
C PHE A 310 -17.58 3.08 9.47
N ILE A 311 -17.96 2.00 10.16
CA ILE A 311 -18.29 2.05 11.59
C ILE A 311 -17.09 2.49 12.42
N LEU A 312 -15.90 1.94 12.17
CA LEU A 312 -14.67 2.33 12.88
C LEU A 312 -14.29 3.80 12.60
N ALA A 313 -14.53 4.28 11.38
CA ALA A 313 -14.35 5.69 11.04
C ALA A 313 -15.33 6.60 11.80
N LEU A 314 -16.61 6.22 11.91
CA LEU A 314 -17.61 6.97 12.69
C LEU A 314 -17.30 7.00 14.19
N VAL A 315 -16.73 5.92 14.73
CA VAL A 315 -16.26 5.86 16.13
C VAL A 315 -15.00 6.73 16.34
N GLY A 316 -14.34 7.16 15.26
CA GLY A 316 -13.16 8.01 15.32
C GLY A 316 -11.85 7.26 15.53
N VAL A 317 -11.82 5.94 15.25
CA VAL A 317 -10.61 5.11 15.40
C VAL A 317 -9.55 5.48 14.34
N PHE A 318 -10.00 5.85 13.14
CA PHE A 318 -9.15 6.26 12.03
C PHE A 318 -9.03 7.77 11.97
N TYR A 319 -8.03 8.29 12.66
CA TYR A 319 -7.65 9.67 12.55
C TYR A 319 -6.78 9.88 11.28
N PRO A 320 -7.00 10.89 10.41
CA PRO A 320 -6.32 11.03 9.11
C PRO A 320 -4.78 11.03 9.16
N TYR A 321 -4.23 11.44 10.30
CA TYR A 321 -2.79 11.51 10.54
C TYR A 321 -2.26 10.41 11.48
N ASN A 322 -3.09 9.43 11.84
CA ASN A 322 -2.61 8.24 12.54
C ASN A 322 -1.93 7.32 11.53
N ARG A 323 -0.61 7.47 11.43
CA ARG A 323 0.29 6.96 10.38
C ARG A 323 0.01 5.52 9.94
N GLY A 324 -0.76 5.38 8.86
CA GLY A 324 -1.08 4.08 8.27
C GLY A 324 -2.01 3.18 9.09
N ALA A 325 -2.64 3.70 10.15
CA ALA A 325 -3.61 2.96 10.96
C ALA A 325 -4.80 2.43 10.15
N LEU A 326 -5.23 3.20 9.14
CA LEU A 326 -6.27 2.78 8.21
C LEU A 326 -5.83 1.58 7.36
N PHE A 327 -4.63 1.64 6.77
CA PHE A 327 -4.12 0.56 5.92
C PHE A 327 -3.85 -0.72 6.71
N THR A 328 -3.26 -0.61 7.91
CA THR A 328 -3.07 -1.77 8.79
C THR A 328 -4.41 -2.39 9.18
N ALA A 329 -5.38 -1.59 9.60
CA ALA A 329 -6.71 -2.09 9.93
C ALA A 329 -7.38 -2.72 8.70
N LEU A 330 -7.24 -2.14 7.51
CA LEU A 330 -7.78 -2.71 6.28
C LEU A 330 -7.24 -4.12 6.03
N VAL A 331 -5.93 -4.33 6.15
CA VAL A 331 -5.31 -5.65 5.99
C VAL A 331 -5.80 -6.63 7.05
N VAL A 332 -5.84 -6.21 8.32
CA VAL A 332 -6.29 -7.07 9.44
C VAL A 332 -7.78 -7.43 9.30
N ILE A 333 -8.64 -6.46 9.01
CA ILE A 333 -10.09 -6.67 8.83
C ILE A 333 -10.36 -7.53 7.59
N TYR A 334 -9.60 -7.33 6.51
CA TYR A 334 -9.69 -8.19 5.32
C TYR A 334 -9.41 -9.66 5.66
N ALA A 335 -8.34 -9.92 6.42
CA ALA A 335 -8.02 -11.26 6.89
C ALA A 335 -9.13 -11.84 7.78
N LEU A 336 -9.68 -11.05 8.71
CA LEU A 336 -10.75 -11.49 9.62
C LEU A 336 -12.08 -11.76 8.88
N THR A 337 -12.41 -10.97 7.87
CA THR A 337 -13.65 -11.10 7.09
C THR A 337 -13.58 -12.23 6.05
N SER A 338 -12.40 -12.83 5.81
CA SER A 338 -12.25 -14.00 4.92
C SER A 338 -13.12 -15.20 5.35
N GLY A 339 -13.35 -15.37 6.65
CA GLY A 339 -14.25 -16.41 7.17
C GLY A 339 -15.71 -16.21 6.76
N ILE A 340 -16.14 -14.95 6.62
CA ILE A 340 -17.49 -14.61 6.13
C ILE A 340 -17.59 -14.96 4.64
N ALA A 341 -16.55 -14.66 3.86
CA ALA A 341 -16.46 -15.02 2.45
C ALA A 341 -16.58 -16.55 2.24
N GLY A 342 -15.81 -17.32 3.02
CA GLY A 342 -15.85 -18.78 2.97
C GLY A 342 -17.21 -19.35 3.38
N TYR A 343 -17.82 -18.80 4.43
CA TYR A 343 -19.15 -19.21 4.88
C TYR A 343 -20.23 -18.92 3.85
N THR A 344 -20.27 -17.71 3.28
CA THR A 344 -21.31 -17.32 2.32
C THR A 344 -21.14 -18.04 0.99
N ALA A 345 -19.91 -18.20 0.50
CA ALA A 345 -19.61 -19.01 -0.68
C ALA A 345 -20.06 -20.46 -0.48
N SER A 346 -19.66 -21.08 0.64
CA SER A 346 -19.99 -22.50 0.91
C SER A 346 -21.49 -22.69 1.14
N SER A 347 -22.12 -21.81 1.92
CA SER A 347 -23.57 -21.86 2.18
C SER A 347 -24.37 -21.73 0.88
N PHE A 348 -24.01 -20.77 0.03
CA PHE A 348 -24.70 -20.56 -1.25
C PHE A 348 -24.46 -21.73 -2.21
N TYR A 349 -23.24 -22.29 -2.22
CA TYR A 349 -22.93 -23.49 -3.00
C TYR A 349 -23.76 -24.71 -2.57
N CYS A 350 -23.92 -24.92 -1.26
CA CYS A 350 -24.76 -25.99 -0.72
C CYS A 350 -26.25 -25.79 -1.06
N GLN A 351 -26.75 -24.55 -1.01
CA GLN A 351 -28.13 -24.21 -1.39
C GLN A 351 -28.41 -24.50 -2.88
N LEU A 352 -27.40 -24.41 -3.75
CA LEU A 352 -27.52 -24.74 -5.16
C LEU A 352 -27.43 -26.26 -5.46
N GLU A 353 -27.67 -27.11 -4.47
CA GLU A 353 -27.48 -28.57 -4.54
C GLU A 353 -26.10 -28.96 -5.08
N GLY A 354 -25.07 -28.19 -4.70
CA GLY A 354 -23.68 -28.59 -4.93
C GLY A 354 -23.38 -29.84 -4.10
N LYS A 355 -23.63 -31.03 -4.64
CA LYS A 355 -23.33 -32.32 -3.97
C LYS A 355 -21.84 -32.54 -3.66
N ASN A 356 -20.98 -31.70 -4.20
CA ASN A 356 -19.52 -31.72 -3.98
C ASN A 356 -19.10 -30.79 -2.83
N TRP A 357 -19.91 -30.66 -1.78
CA TRP A 357 -19.60 -29.82 -0.61
C TRP A 357 -18.86 -30.61 0.48
N ASP A 358 -19.19 -31.90 0.65
CA ASP A 358 -18.38 -32.88 1.37
C ASP A 358 -17.34 -33.44 0.41
N LEU A 359 -16.24 -32.71 0.23
CA LEU A 359 -15.04 -33.27 -0.39
C LEU A 359 -13.86 -32.74 0.41
N ASP A 360 -13.52 -33.48 1.46
CA ASP A 360 -12.16 -33.49 1.99
C ASP A 360 -11.16 -33.48 0.82
N PRO A 361 -10.03 -32.76 0.91
CA PRO A 361 -8.97 -32.81 -0.09
C PRO A 361 -8.58 -34.26 -0.49
N LEU A 362 -8.80 -35.21 0.42
CA LEU A 362 -8.63 -36.66 0.21
C LEU A 362 -9.47 -37.24 -0.95
N GLU A 363 -10.73 -36.84 -1.15
CA GLU A 363 -11.61 -37.51 -2.13
C GLU A 363 -11.48 -36.99 -3.59
N LYS A 364 -10.81 -35.85 -3.80
CA LYS A 364 -10.35 -35.46 -5.15
C LYS A 364 -9.07 -36.16 -5.59
N GLY A 365 -8.57 -37.08 -4.76
CA GLY A 365 -7.24 -37.66 -4.92
C GLY A 365 -6.15 -36.60 -4.88
N LEU A 366 -6.41 -35.48 -4.17
CA LEU A 366 -5.48 -34.38 -3.94
C LEU A 366 -4.83 -34.50 -2.56
N ASP A 367 -3.96 -35.49 -2.41
CA ASP A 367 -3.17 -35.67 -1.19
C ASP A 367 -1.98 -34.71 -1.23
N ILE A 368 -1.98 -33.71 -0.35
CA ILE A 368 -0.89 -32.74 -0.21
C ILE A 368 -0.16 -33.01 1.09
N SER A 369 1.07 -33.48 0.97
CA SER A 369 1.98 -33.67 2.11
C SER A 369 3.15 -32.72 2.01
N LEU A 370 3.43 -31.98 3.08
CA LEU A 370 4.66 -31.19 3.18
C LEU A 370 5.85 -32.16 3.18
N CYS A 371 6.74 -32.05 2.19
CA CYS A 371 7.95 -32.87 2.13
C CYS A 371 9.08 -32.20 2.90
N GLN A 372 9.31 -30.92 2.65
CA GLN A 372 10.41 -30.18 3.26
C GLN A 372 10.10 -28.68 3.24
N ALA A 373 10.51 -27.99 4.31
CA ALA A 373 10.51 -26.54 4.39
C ALA A 373 11.92 -26.09 4.78
N ALA A 374 12.48 -25.18 3.98
CA ALA A 374 13.76 -24.52 4.23
C ALA A 374 13.56 -23.00 4.25
N ALA A 375 14.61 -22.25 4.60
CA ALA A 375 14.53 -20.80 4.71
C ALA A 375 14.19 -20.08 3.38
N GLN A 376 14.52 -20.70 2.24
CA GLN A 376 14.37 -20.10 0.90
C GLN A 376 13.43 -20.92 -0.03
N SER A 377 12.89 -22.05 0.45
CA SER A 377 12.03 -22.91 -0.36
C SER A 377 11.05 -23.74 0.49
N VAL A 378 9.87 -24.00 -0.07
CA VAL A 378 8.88 -24.92 0.52
C VAL A 378 8.47 -25.93 -0.54
N THR A 379 8.68 -27.22 -0.25
CA THR A 379 8.37 -28.31 -1.15
C THR A 379 7.22 -29.16 -0.63
N ILE A 380 6.20 -29.28 -1.45
CA ILE A 380 5.03 -30.11 -1.22
C ILE A 380 4.96 -31.23 -2.26
N LYS A 381 4.55 -32.42 -1.83
CA LYS A 381 4.11 -33.47 -2.73
C LYS A 381 2.60 -33.40 -2.81
N CYS A 382 2.12 -33.28 -4.03
CA CYS A 382 0.72 -33.23 -4.38
C CYS A 382 0.41 -34.45 -5.24
N THR A 383 -0.48 -35.32 -4.81
CA THR A 383 -1.03 -36.35 -5.70
C THR A 383 -2.20 -35.71 -6.42
N PHE A 384 -2.35 -35.80 -7.75
CA PHE A 384 -3.56 -35.35 -8.45
C PHE A 384 -4.06 -36.48 -9.35
N LYS A 385 -5.29 -36.96 -9.13
CA LYS A 385 -5.87 -38.08 -9.90
C LYS A 385 -4.92 -39.29 -10.00
N SER A 386 -4.28 -39.65 -8.88
CA SER A 386 -3.31 -40.75 -8.77
C SER A 386 -1.94 -40.55 -9.45
N VAL A 387 -1.62 -39.33 -9.92
CA VAL A 387 -0.28 -38.97 -10.39
C VAL A 387 0.43 -38.14 -9.32
N PRO A 388 1.57 -38.61 -8.76
CA PRO A 388 2.36 -37.82 -7.82
C PRO A 388 3.11 -36.70 -8.54
N LEU A 389 2.95 -35.47 -8.07
CA LEU A 389 3.57 -34.24 -8.57
C LEU A 389 4.27 -33.54 -7.40
N ILE A 390 5.51 -33.09 -7.61
CA ILE A 390 6.23 -32.27 -6.63
C ILE A 390 6.10 -30.81 -7.04
N ILE A 391 5.77 -29.94 -6.07
CA ILE A 391 5.73 -28.50 -6.27
C ILE A 391 6.66 -27.85 -5.24
N THR A 392 7.59 -27.02 -5.69
CA THR A 392 8.50 -26.26 -4.82
C THR A 392 8.31 -24.78 -5.07
N ALA A 393 7.85 -24.07 -4.03
CA ALA A 393 7.76 -22.62 -4.02
C ALA A 393 9.09 -22.03 -3.54
N ILE A 394 9.63 -21.03 -4.24
CA ILE A 394 10.97 -20.50 -3.99
C ILE A 394 10.92 -19.00 -3.72
N TYR A 395 11.68 -18.56 -2.72
CA TYR A 395 11.97 -17.15 -2.47
C TYR A 395 13.46 -17.03 -2.10
N ALA A 396 14.28 -16.74 -3.11
CA ALA A 396 15.72 -16.75 -2.99
C ALA A 396 16.26 -15.45 -2.38
N SER A 397 17.37 -15.54 -1.66
CA SER A 397 18.09 -14.38 -1.13
C SER A 397 18.66 -13.49 -2.25
N ASN A 398 18.72 -12.18 -1.97
CA ASN A 398 19.43 -11.20 -2.81
C ASN A 398 20.96 -11.35 -2.72
N ASP A 399 21.46 -11.97 -1.66
CA ASP A 399 22.89 -12.25 -1.47
C ASP A 399 23.29 -13.54 -2.17
N GLY A 400 24.22 -13.44 -3.14
CA GLY A 400 24.65 -14.56 -3.98
C GLY A 400 25.24 -15.74 -3.20
N VAL A 401 25.95 -15.48 -2.10
CA VAL A 401 26.53 -16.53 -1.24
C VAL A 401 25.43 -17.32 -0.53
N THR A 402 24.47 -16.62 0.07
CA THR A 402 23.31 -17.23 0.74
C THR A 402 22.42 -17.99 -0.26
N ARG A 403 22.27 -17.45 -1.48
CA ARG A 403 21.48 -18.07 -2.56
C ARG A 403 22.09 -19.40 -3.04
N ARG A 404 23.41 -19.59 -2.99
CA ARG A 404 24.04 -20.89 -3.32
C ARG A 404 23.57 -22.04 -2.41
N GLN A 405 23.12 -21.75 -1.19
CA GLN A 405 22.55 -22.77 -0.31
C GLN A 405 21.23 -23.33 -0.86
N LEU A 406 20.41 -22.48 -1.51
CA LEU A 406 19.19 -22.89 -2.20
C LEU A 406 19.52 -23.81 -3.37
N TRP A 407 20.54 -23.49 -4.17
CA TRP A 407 21.00 -24.32 -5.29
C TRP A 407 21.40 -25.72 -4.85
N GLN A 408 22.18 -25.82 -3.77
CA GLN A 408 22.56 -27.12 -3.21
C GLN A 408 21.31 -27.88 -2.73
N HIS A 409 20.40 -27.19 -2.04
CA HIS A 409 19.17 -27.79 -1.53
C HIS A 409 18.28 -28.34 -2.65
N LEU A 410 18.17 -27.66 -3.80
CA LEU A 410 17.42 -28.17 -4.95
C LEU A 410 18.04 -29.45 -5.54
N ARG A 411 19.37 -29.56 -5.61
CA ARG A 411 20.06 -30.79 -6.06
C ARG A 411 19.82 -31.96 -5.09
N ASP A 412 19.82 -31.68 -3.78
CA ASP A 412 19.54 -32.68 -2.76
C ASP A 412 18.09 -33.19 -2.88
N LEU A 413 17.14 -32.28 -3.15
CA LEU A 413 15.74 -32.63 -3.42
C LEU A 413 15.57 -33.45 -4.70
N GLU A 414 16.30 -33.12 -5.76
CA GLU A 414 16.27 -33.90 -7.01
C GLU A 414 16.71 -35.35 -6.77
N THR A 415 17.78 -35.53 -5.98
CA THR A 415 18.28 -36.86 -5.59
C THR A 415 17.23 -37.64 -4.80
N TYR A 416 16.38 -36.94 -4.04
CA TYR A 416 15.32 -37.53 -3.23
C TYR A 416 14.04 -37.87 -4.04
N PHE A 417 13.65 -37.02 -5.00
CA PHE A 417 12.41 -37.20 -5.77
C PHE A 417 12.59 -37.95 -7.10
N GLY A 418 13.80 -38.00 -7.64
CA GLY A 418 14.14 -38.74 -8.86
C GLY A 418 13.39 -38.26 -10.10
N SER A 419 12.61 -39.16 -10.72
CA SER A 419 11.87 -38.93 -11.97
C SER A 419 10.42 -38.47 -11.77
N LEU A 420 10.04 -38.02 -10.57
CA LEU A 420 8.71 -37.46 -10.36
C LEU A 420 8.60 -36.13 -11.10
N PRO A 421 7.44 -35.84 -11.74
CA PRO A 421 7.18 -34.52 -12.31
C PRO A 421 7.37 -33.46 -11.24
N TRP A 422 8.17 -32.43 -11.54
CA TRP A 422 8.57 -31.43 -10.56
C TRP A 422 8.38 -30.02 -11.12
N ILE A 423 7.58 -29.22 -10.40
CA ILE A 423 7.34 -27.81 -10.68
C ILE A 423 8.12 -26.98 -9.66
N LEU A 424 8.95 -26.06 -10.15
CA LEU A 424 9.62 -25.06 -9.32
C LEU A 424 9.11 -23.68 -9.73
N GLY A 425 8.56 -22.92 -8.78
CA GLY A 425 7.99 -21.61 -9.07
C GLY A 425 8.29 -20.60 -7.98
N GLY A 426 8.68 -19.39 -8.35
CA GLY A 426 8.93 -18.35 -7.36
C GLY A 426 9.88 -17.25 -7.83
N ASP A 427 10.36 -16.47 -6.87
CA ASP A 427 11.30 -15.38 -7.08
C ASP A 427 12.73 -15.85 -6.78
N TYR A 428 13.57 -15.88 -7.82
CA TYR A 428 14.96 -16.34 -7.73
C TYR A 428 15.95 -15.18 -7.49
N ASN A 429 15.51 -13.92 -7.56
CA ASN A 429 16.35 -12.72 -7.44
C ASN A 429 17.61 -12.74 -8.34
N ILE A 430 17.55 -13.47 -9.46
CA ILE A 430 18.59 -13.57 -10.49
C ILE A 430 17.91 -13.89 -11.84
N ILE A 431 18.48 -13.38 -12.93
CA ILE A 431 18.01 -13.62 -14.30
C ILE A 431 18.78 -14.77 -14.95
N LEU A 432 18.16 -15.49 -15.88
CA LEU A 432 18.81 -16.63 -16.55
C LEU A 432 19.68 -16.17 -17.72
N HIS A 433 19.18 -15.24 -18.53
CA HIS A 433 19.92 -14.66 -19.65
C HIS A 433 20.05 -13.14 -19.52
N SER A 434 21.17 -12.59 -19.99
CA SER A 434 21.41 -11.14 -19.98
C SER A 434 20.38 -10.34 -20.77
N LYS A 435 19.70 -10.97 -21.74
CA LYS A 435 18.60 -10.39 -22.51
C LYS A 435 17.34 -10.10 -21.70
N GLU A 436 17.20 -10.69 -20.51
CA GLU A 436 16.09 -10.43 -19.60
C GLU A 436 16.30 -9.14 -18.79
N ASN A 437 17.49 -8.53 -18.86
CA ASN A 437 17.78 -7.26 -18.21
C ASN A 437 17.22 -6.08 -19.04
N SER A 438 16.51 -5.15 -18.40
CA SER A 438 16.01 -3.93 -19.04
C SER A 438 17.13 -3.06 -19.62
N ASP A 439 18.34 -3.15 -19.06
CA ASP A 439 19.49 -2.36 -19.48
C ASP A 439 20.36 -3.09 -20.53
N TYR A 440 19.88 -4.19 -21.11
CA TYR A 440 20.63 -5.02 -22.06
C TYR A 440 21.13 -4.21 -23.28
N GLU A 441 20.34 -3.24 -23.76
CA GLU A 441 20.74 -2.36 -24.87
C GLU A 441 21.93 -1.44 -24.52
N LEU A 442 22.09 -1.07 -23.24
CA LEU A 442 23.22 -0.25 -22.77
C LEU A 442 24.44 -1.11 -22.39
N THR A 443 24.20 -2.28 -21.80
CA THR A 443 25.24 -3.08 -21.13
C THR A 443 25.82 -4.19 -22.00
N GLY A 444 25.12 -4.59 -23.07
CA GLY A 444 25.51 -5.70 -23.92
C GLY A 444 25.45 -7.06 -23.18
N PRO A 445 26.02 -8.13 -23.75
CA PRO A 445 25.98 -9.46 -23.14
C PRO A 445 26.93 -9.55 -21.93
N ILE A 446 26.43 -9.20 -20.74
CA ILE A 446 27.14 -9.40 -19.46
C ILE A 446 26.70 -10.73 -18.85
N LEU A 447 27.65 -11.65 -18.63
CA LEU A 447 27.42 -12.88 -17.88
C LEU A 447 28.08 -12.75 -16.50
N THR A 448 27.28 -12.66 -15.44
CA THR A 448 27.80 -12.63 -14.07
C THR A 448 28.05 -14.05 -13.55
N PRO A 449 28.95 -14.24 -12.57
CA PRO A 449 29.17 -15.54 -11.94
C PRO A 449 27.88 -16.15 -11.37
N ASP A 450 27.02 -15.33 -10.77
CA ASP A 450 25.74 -15.78 -10.19
C ASP A 450 24.74 -16.23 -11.26
N MET A 451 24.71 -15.58 -12.43
CA MET A 451 23.91 -16.04 -13.57
C MET A 451 24.41 -17.39 -14.08
N LYS A 452 25.74 -17.60 -14.09
CA LYS A 452 26.32 -18.89 -14.47
C LYS A 452 25.96 -19.98 -13.46
N ASP A 453 26.08 -19.69 -12.18
CA ASP A 453 25.67 -20.64 -11.13
C ASP A 453 24.19 -21.04 -11.28
N PHE A 454 23.31 -20.09 -11.64
CA PHE A 454 21.90 -20.37 -11.89
C PHE A 454 21.68 -21.18 -13.17
N GLN A 455 22.38 -20.86 -14.26
CA GLN A 455 22.36 -21.64 -15.50
C GLN A 455 22.81 -23.09 -15.26
N ASP A 456 23.91 -23.29 -14.53
CA ASP A 456 24.43 -24.61 -14.18
C ASP A 456 23.39 -25.42 -13.39
N VAL A 457 22.71 -24.81 -12.41
CA VAL A 457 21.62 -25.46 -11.66
C VAL A 457 20.44 -25.83 -12.55
N THR A 458 19.98 -24.92 -13.42
CA THR A 458 18.87 -25.22 -14.33
C THR A 458 19.21 -26.35 -15.30
N HIS A 459 20.48 -26.42 -15.74
CA HIS A 459 20.97 -27.46 -16.62
C HIS A 459 21.06 -28.82 -15.90
N ASP A 460 21.66 -28.83 -14.71
CA ASP A 460 21.85 -30.03 -13.90
C ASP A 460 20.51 -30.67 -13.50
N LEU A 461 19.50 -29.85 -13.21
CA LEU A 461 18.16 -30.29 -12.85
C LEU A 461 17.25 -30.60 -14.06
N HIS A 462 17.73 -30.39 -15.29
CA HIS A 462 16.98 -30.50 -16.54
C HIS A 462 15.68 -29.68 -16.56
N LEU A 463 15.73 -28.46 -16.02
CA LEU A 463 14.58 -27.56 -15.94
C LEU A 463 14.31 -26.89 -17.29
N GLN A 464 13.04 -26.89 -17.70
CA GLN A 464 12.58 -26.15 -18.88
C GLN A 464 11.70 -24.97 -18.45
N ASP A 465 11.92 -23.81 -19.07
CA ASP A 465 11.07 -22.63 -18.91
C ASP A 465 9.82 -22.77 -19.80
N HIS A 466 8.63 -22.60 -19.23
CA HIS A 466 7.39 -22.86 -19.92
C HIS A 466 6.75 -21.56 -20.48
N PHE A 467 6.73 -21.47 -21.82
CA PHE A 467 6.33 -20.29 -22.62
C PHE A 467 4.92 -19.73 -22.39
N LEU A 468 3.99 -20.48 -21.78
CA LEU A 468 2.60 -20.00 -21.55
C LEU A 468 2.46 -18.94 -20.45
N TRP A 469 3.50 -18.67 -19.65
CA TRP A 469 3.45 -17.68 -18.55
C TRP A 469 4.33 -16.44 -18.74
N SER A 470 5.19 -16.41 -19.76
CA SER A 470 5.95 -15.21 -20.15
C SER A 470 5.07 -14.06 -20.67
N PHE A 471 3.77 -14.31 -20.90
CA PHE A 471 2.79 -13.25 -21.21
C PHE A 471 2.44 -12.36 -20.00
N ILE A 472 2.63 -12.84 -18.75
CA ILE A 472 2.36 -12.04 -17.54
C ILE A 472 3.58 -11.17 -17.16
N GLN A 473 4.77 -11.54 -17.64
CA GLN A 473 6.03 -10.83 -17.37
C GLN A 473 6.11 -9.42 -17.97
N MET A 474 5.28 -9.08 -18.97
CA MET A 474 5.31 -7.73 -19.56
C MET A 474 4.64 -6.65 -18.71
N GLU A 475 3.87 -7.00 -17.66
CA GLU A 475 3.04 -6.01 -16.95
C GLU A 475 3.43 -5.81 -15.47
N GLN A 476 4.32 -6.63 -14.92
CA GLN A 476 4.88 -6.43 -13.58
C GLN A 476 6.38 -6.72 -13.59
N GLN A 477 7.19 -5.81 -13.03
CA GLN A 477 8.61 -6.05 -12.70
C GLN A 477 8.74 -7.10 -11.58
N ALA A 478 8.19 -8.29 -11.78
CA ALA A 478 8.18 -9.40 -10.83
C ALA A 478 8.74 -10.64 -11.53
N THR A 479 9.94 -11.04 -11.15
CA THR A 479 10.70 -12.19 -11.69
C THR A 479 10.16 -13.51 -11.13
N THR A 480 8.84 -13.73 -11.19
CA THR A 480 8.27 -15.04 -10.84
C THR A 480 8.38 -15.96 -12.05
N ILE A 481 9.32 -16.91 -12.00
CA ILE A 481 9.58 -17.86 -13.09
C ILE A 481 9.11 -19.26 -12.65
N PHE A 482 8.45 -19.97 -13.55
CA PHE A 482 8.00 -21.35 -13.34
C PHE A 482 8.78 -22.29 -14.25
N TYR A 483 9.56 -23.17 -13.65
CA TYR A 483 10.28 -24.24 -14.33
C TYR A 483 9.56 -25.57 -14.14
N PHE A 484 9.54 -26.37 -15.21
CA PHE A 484 8.97 -27.70 -15.23
C PHE A 484 10.05 -28.74 -15.55
N LYS A 485 10.01 -29.88 -14.86
CA LYS A 485 10.76 -31.08 -15.22
C LYS A 485 9.79 -32.15 -15.72
N GLU A 486 9.90 -32.52 -17.00
CA GLU A 486 9.19 -33.67 -17.58
C GLU A 486 9.78 -34.97 -17.04
N ALA A 487 8.91 -35.96 -16.83
CA ALA A 487 9.27 -37.28 -16.30
C ALA A 487 9.93 -38.19 -17.35
#